data_AF-A0A2V9ZX82-F1
#
_entry.id   AF-A0A2V9ZX82-F1
#
_cell.length_a   1.000
_cell.length_b   1.000
_cell.length_c   1.000
_cell.angle_alpha   90.00
_cell.angle_beta   90.00
_cell.angle_gamma   90.00
#
_symmetry.space_group_name_H-M   'P 1'
#
loop_
_entity.id
_entity.type
_entity.pdbx_description
1 polymer ?
#
loop_
_entity_poly.entity_id
_entity_poly.type
_entity_poly.pdbx_seq_one_letter_code
_entity_poly.pdbx_strand_id
1 'polypeptide(L)'
;MKPGPESYHSPEEATIKIQGGKVANIESKSGDLAAYELEPQLVTALFDAEQRSKRQIVKYDDIPKTMVDAVLSIEDRRFFQHGGV
;
A
#
# COMPACT_ATOMS: atom_id res chain seq x y z
N MET A 1 -8.35 -7.37 -10.22
CA MET A 1 -7.19 -6.63 -9.67
C MET A 1 -7.25 -6.74 -8.15
N LYS A 2 -6.12 -6.77 -7.44
CA LYS A 2 -6.11 -6.78 -5.97
C LYS A 2 -5.73 -5.39 -5.47
N PRO A 3 -6.53 -4.75 -4.60
CA PRO A 3 -6.13 -3.51 -3.96
C PRO A 3 -4.81 -3.68 -3.19
N GLY A 4 -4.03 -2.60 -3.11
CA GLY A 4 -2.81 -2.60 -2.31
C GLY A 4 -3.12 -2.66 -0.80
N PRO A 5 -2.16 -3.07 0.04
CA PRO A 5 -2.36 -3.16 1.49
C PRO A 5 -2.69 -1.80 2.16
N GLU A 6 -2.37 -0.68 1.52
CA GLU A 6 -2.69 0.69 1.97
C GLU A 6 -4.02 1.23 1.43
N SER A 7 -4.84 0.37 0.80
CA SER A 7 -6.08 0.77 0.16
C SER A 7 -7.10 1.29 1.18
N TYR A 8 -7.58 2.52 0.96
CA TYR A 8 -8.72 3.09 1.68
C TYR A 8 -10.07 2.65 1.06
N HIS A 9 -10.01 2.00 -0.10
CA HIS A 9 -11.16 1.55 -0.89
C HIS A 9 -11.49 0.08 -0.60
N SER A 10 -12.66 -0.37 -1.06
CA SER A 10 -13.19 -1.70 -0.73
C SER A 10 -12.14 -2.81 -0.97
N PRO A 11 -11.74 -3.57 0.07
CA PRO A 11 -10.68 -4.57 -0.03
C PRO A 11 -11.10 -5.80 -0.85
N GLU A 12 -12.35 -5.87 -1.29
CA GLU A 12 -12.83 -6.98 -2.11
C GLU A 12 -12.24 -6.91 -3.53
N GLU A 13 -11.64 -8.03 -3.94
CA GLU A 13 -11.18 -8.21 -5.32
C GLU A 13 -12.37 -8.17 -6.29
N ALA A 14 -12.20 -7.45 -7.39
CA ALA A 14 -13.16 -7.45 -8.51
C ALA A 14 -12.51 -7.89 -9.82
N THR A 15 -13.32 -8.55 -10.65
CA THR A 15 -13.03 -8.93 -12.04
C THR A 15 -13.77 -7.99 -12.98
N ILE A 16 -13.03 -7.32 -13.87
CA ILE A 16 -13.58 -6.42 -14.88
C ILE A 16 -13.56 -7.15 -16.23
N LYS A 17 -14.74 -7.37 -16.84
CA LYS A 17 -14.87 -7.96 -18.17
C LYS A 17 -14.97 -6.84 -19.20
N ILE A 18 -14.08 -6.81 -20.18
CA ILE A 18 -14.04 -5.79 -21.25
C ILE A 18 -14.41 -6.44 -22.59
N GLN A 19 -15.36 -5.84 -23.31
CA GLN A 19 -15.75 -6.26 -24.66
C GLN A 19 -15.87 -5.03 -25.57
N GLY A 20 -15.25 -5.07 -26.75
CA GLY A 20 -15.30 -3.94 -27.70
C GLY A 20 -14.77 -2.61 -27.14
N GLY A 21 -13.80 -2.67 -26.22
CA GLY A 21 -13.21 -1.47 -25.59
C GLY A 21 -14.08 -0.82 -24.51
N LYS A 22 -15.18 -1.46 -24.09
CA LYS A 22 -16.06 -0.99 -23.02
C LYS A 22 -16.13 -2.00 -21.88
N VAL A 23 -16.38 -1.51 -20.67
CA VAL A 23 -16.67 -2.36 -19.51
C VAL A 23 -18.02 -3.03 -19.75
N ALA A 24 -18.04 -4.35 -19.79
CA ALA A 24 -19.23 -5.18 -19.98
C ALA A 24 -19.83 -5.64 -18.65
N ASN A 25 -18.98 -6.00 -17.68
CA ASN A 25 -19.40 -6.30 -16.31
C ASN A 25 -18.27 -6.07 -15.30
N ILE A 26 -18.63 -5.81 -14.05
CA ILE A 26 -17.75 -5.81 -12.89
C ILE A 26 -18.33 -6.78 -11.85
N GLU A 27 -17.56 -7.77 -11.45
CA GLU A 27 -18.01 -8.86 -10.58
C GLU A 27 -17.06 -9.01 -9.39
N SER A 28 -17.60 -9.02 -8.17
CA SER A 28 -16.89 -9.36 -6.93
C SER A 28 -17.31 -10.74 -6.42
N LYS A 29 -16.76 -11.16 -5.29
CA LYS A 29 -17.22 -12.37 -4.59
C LYS A 29 -18.64 -12.25 -4.05
N SER A 30 -19.11 -11.02 -3.83
CA SER A 30 -20.43 -10.70 -3.27
C SER A 30 -21.51 -10.48 -4.35
N GLY A 31 -21.11 -10.40 -5.62
CA GLY A 31 -22.02 -10.33 -6.77
C GLY A 31 -21.59 -9.28 -7.80
N ASP A 32 -22.54 -8.85 -8.63
CA ASP A 32 -22.31 -7.79 -9.61
C ASP A 32 -22.18 -6.42 -8.93
N LEU A 33 -21.20 -5.63 -9.37
CA LEU A 33 -20.91 -4.29 -8.87
C LEU A 33 -21.29 -3.23 -9.91
N ALA A 34 -21.96 -2.17 -9.45
CA ALA A 34 -22.26 -1.01 -10.30
C ALA A 34 -21.01 -0.16 -10.61
N ALA A 35 -20.04 -0.15 -9.70
CA ALA A 35 -18.79 0.60 -9.82
C ALA A 35 -17.69 -0.06 -8.99
N TYR A 36 -16.43 0.22 -9.33
CA TYR A 36 -15.25 -0.22 -8.59
C TYR A 36 -14.17 0.86 -8.63
N GLU A 37 -13.69 1.28 -7.47
CA GLU A 37 -12.65 2.29 -7.35
C GLU A 37 -11.27 1.64 -7.39
N LEU A 38 -10.34 2.24 -8.13
CA LEU A 38 -8.96 1.80 -8.23
C LEU A 38 -8.06 2.73 -7.41
N GLU A 39 -7.02 2.16 -6.82
CA GLU A 39 -6.02 2.94 -6.08
C GLU A 39 -5.34 3.98 -6.98
N PRO A 40 -5.26 5.25 -6.53
CA PRO A 40 -4.52 6.27 -7.26
C PRO A 40 -3.02 5.96 -7.22
N GLN A 41 -2.35 6.10 -8.38
CA GLN A 41 -0.90 5.97 -8.45
C GLN A 41 -0.22 7.30 -8.12
N LEU A 42 0.76 7.30 -7.21
CA LEU A 42 1.58 8.47 -6.93
C LEU A 42 2.38 8.87 -8.18
N VAL A 43 2.08 10.04 -8.75
CA VAL A 43 2.78 10.57 -9.94
C VAL A 43 4.10 11.24 -9.56
N THR A 44 4.09 12.14 -8.57
CA THR A 44 5.29 12.79 -8.04
C THR A 44 5.02 13.38 -6.65
N ALA A 45 6.09 13.61 -5.89
CA ALA A 45 6.05 14.36 -4.64
C ALA A 45 6.80 15.68 -4.84
N LEU A 46 6.10 16.80 -4.73
CA LEU A 46 6.68 18.14 -4.79
C LEU A 46 7.15 18.52 -3.39
N PHE A 47 8.40 18.98 -3.26
CA PHE A 47 8.99 19.41 -1.98
C PHE A 47 9.28 20.90 -2.02
N ASP A 48 9.07 21.58 -0.89
CA ASP A 48 9.45 22.97 -0.70
C ASP A 48 10.98 23.10 -0.76
N ALA A 49 11.49 24.11 -1.47
CA ALA A 49 12.90 24.24 -1.84
C ALA A 49 13.85 24.37 -0.63
N GLU A 50 13.31 24.71 0.53
CA GLU A 50 14.05 24.82 1.80
C GLU A 50 14.31 23.46 2.47
N GLN A 51 13.49 22.44 2.22
CA GLN A 51 13.63 21.10 2.80
C GLN A 51 13.96 20.08 1.71
N ARG A 52 15.25 19.86 1.45
CA ARG A 52 15.75 18.94 0.41
C ARG A 52 15.56 17.43 0.70
N SER A 53 14.66 17.04 1.60
CA SER A 53 14.45 15.63 1.94
C SER A 53 13.20 15.07 1.26
N LYS A 54 13.37 14.04 0.42
CA LYS A 54 12.26 13.22 -0.05
C LYS A 54 11.86 12.24 1.05
N ARG A 55 10.68 12.43 1.65
CA ARG A 55 10.17 11.58 2.73
C ARG A 55 8.77 11.08 2.40
N GLN A 56 8.50 9.82 2.72
CA GLN A 56 7.17 9.25 2.78
C GLN A 56 6.93 8.86 4.24
N ILE A 57 5.83 9.32 4.83
CA ILE A 57 5.41 8.90 6.17
C ILE A 57 4.73 7.54 6.02
N VAL A 58 5.17 6.57 6.80
CA VAL A 58 4.60 5.21 6.89
C VAL A 58 4.37 4.87 8.35
N LYS A 59 3.38 4.04 8.68
CA LYS A 59 3.26 3.52 10.05
C LYS A 59 4.24 2.37 10.21
N TYR A 60 4.60 2.10 11.46
CA TYR A 60 5.54 1.02 11.76
C TYR A 60 5.00 -0.35 11.32
N ASP A 61 3.71 -0.59 11.52
CA ASP A 61 3.05 -1.86 11.18
C ASP A 61 2.93 -2.10 9.66
N ASP A 62 3.09 -1.06 8.85
CA ASP A 62 3.06 -1.13 7.39
C ASP A 62 4.43 -1.58 6.81
N ILE A 63 5.48 -1.60 7.64
CA ILE A 63 6.84 -1.96 7.22
C ILE A 63 6.94 -3.49 7.12
N PRO A 64 7.37 -4.06 5.97
CA PRO A 64 7.53 -5.50 5.84
C PRO A 64 8.47 -6.06 6.90
N LYS A 65 8.05 -7.13 7.59
CA LYS A 65 8.84 -7.76 8.66
C LYS A 65 10.28 -8.06 8.24
N THR A 66 10.50 -8.53 7.02
CA THR A 66 11.83 -8.80 6.47
C THR A 66 12.73 -7.56 6.45
N MET A 67 12.17 -6.38 6.17
CA MET A 67 12.90 -5.11 6.20
C MET A 67 13.27 -4.72 7.63
N VAL A 68 12.33 -4.85 8.57
CA VAL A 68 12.60 -4.62 10.00
C VAL A 68 13.72 -5.53 10.49
N ASP A 69 13.60 -6.84 10.25
CA ASP A 69 14.58 -7.84 10.68
C ASP A 69 15.96 -7.60 10.04
N ALA A 70 16.01 -7.15 8.78
CA ALA A 70 17.26 -6.81 8.09
C ALA A 70 17.96 -5.62 8.73
N VAL A 71 17.23 -4.53 9.00
CA VAL A 71 17.80 -3.34 9.64
C VAL A 71 18.33 -3.66 11.03
N LEU A 72 17.56 -4.38 11.85
CA LEU A 72 18.02 -4.85 13.16
C LEU A 72 19.26 -5.75 13.05
N SER A 73 19.33 -6.60 12.02
CA SER A 73 20.46 -7.50 11.82
C SER A 73 21.77 -6.79 11.47
N ILE A 74 21.67 -5.62 10.80
CA ILE A 74 22.79 -4.78 10.35
C ILE A 74 23.20 -3.78 11.43
N GLU A 75 22.24 -3.13 12.09
CA GLU A 75 22.49 -2.00 13.01
C GLU A 75 22.57 -2.46 14.47
N ASP A 76 21.49 -3.03 15.04
CA ASP A 76 21.46 -3.56 16.40
C ASP A 76 20.43 -4.69 16.57
N ARG A 77 20.93 -5.92 16.73
CA ARG A 77 20.09 -7.13 16.89
C ARG A 77 19.32 -7.16 18.21
N ARG A 78 19.77 -6.39 19.21
CA ARG A 78 19.19 -6.36 20.55
C ARG A 78 18.42 -5.08 20.80
N PHE A 79 18.15 -4.27 19.78
CA PHE A 79 17.43 -3.00 19.89
C PHE A 79 16.17 -3.12 20.77
N PHE A 80 15.38 -4.17 20.57
CA PHE A 80 14.15 -4.45 21.33
C PHE A 80 14.32 -5.29 22.61
N GLN A 81 15.54 -5.63 23.01
CA GLN A 81 15.84 -6.51 24.16
C GLN A 81 16.30 -5.73 25.41
N HIS A 82 16.30 -4.40 25.35
CA HIS A 82 16.59 -3.56 26.50
C HIS A 82 15.34 -3.48 27.38
N GLY A 83 15.31 -4.29 28.45
CA GLY A 83 14.42 -4.00 29.56
C GLY A 83 14.84 -2.64 30.11
N GLY A 84 13.99 -1.63 29.96
CA GLY A 84 14.28 -0.25 30.37
C GLY A 84 14.91 -0.25 31.75
N VAL A 85 16.13 0.31 31.83
CA VAL A 85 16.80 0.54 33.11
C VAL A 85 16.13 1.72 33.81
#